data_AF-A0A8T4CE99-F1
#
_entry.id   AF-A0A8T4CE99-F1
#
_cell.length_a   1.000
_cell.length_b   1.000
_cell.length_c   1.000
_cell.angle_alpha   90.00
_cell.angle_beta   90.00
_cell.angle_gamma   90.00
#
_symmetry.space_group_name_H-M   'P 1'
#
loop_
_entity.id
_entity.type
_entity.pdbx_description
1 polymer ?
#
loop_
_entity_poly.entity_id
_entity_poly.type
_entity_poly.pdbx_seq_one_letter_code
_entity_poly.pdbx_strand_id
1 'polypeptide(L)'
;MKKRDGEAACRHSLGQEGRELVLTLECKECGGRGPFSDPGCLGGALEVLSAESGVDSLIVSGHLECQLRPEGMAVLDRLVLLAGDLQQLSLRDPPRGYRDCGRCALRPAELFPSLRTVLLADAAGFPSALRDRIARLLATGRPAGEVCRQCLTATAEDLDLLSRSFEELARFIIKQGFQIVV
;
A
#
# COMPACT_ATOMS: atom_id res chain seq x y z
N MET A 1 16.93 14.82 17.61
CA MET A 1 16.22 13.77 16.84
C MET A 1 15.24 13.09 17.78
N LYS A 2 13.95 13.47 17.73
CA LYS A 2 12.89 12.81 18.49
C LYS A 2 12.67 11.42 17.88
N LYS A 3 12.78 10.37 18.70
CA LYS A 3 12.24 9.04 18.41
C LYS A 3 10.76 9.24 18.05
N ARG A 4 10.32 8.78 16.88
CA ARG A 4 8.89 8.54 16.64
C ARG A 4 8.57 7.29 17.45
N ASP A 5 8.01 7.48 18.63
CA ASP A 5 7.36 6.41 19.37
C ASP A 5 6.29 5.81 18.46
N GLY A 6 6.20 4.47 18.44
CA GLY A 6 5.29 3.71 17.60
C GLY A 6 3.88 4.26 17.69
N GLU A 7 3.44 4.90 16.61
CA GLU A 7 2.12 5.49 16.50
C GLU A 7 1.14 4.33 16.45
N ALA A 8 0.45 4.08 17.57
CA ALA A 8 -0.44 2.93 17.73
C ALA A 8 -1.39 2.83 16.53
N ALA A 9 -1.55 1.62 15.97
CA ALA A 9 -2.50 1.34 14.90
C ALA A 9 -3.93 1.74 15.35
N CYS A 10 -4.84 1.93 14.39
CA CYS A 10 -6.26 2.12 14.71
C CYS A 10 -6.74 0.94 15.57
N ARG A 11 -7.59 1.22 16.57
CA ARG A 11 -8.17 0.14 17.38
C ARG A 11 -9.19 -0.59 16.52
N HIS A 12 -9.21 -1.91 16.62
CA HIS A 12 -10.16 -2.72 15.86
C HIS A 12 -10.65 -3.92 16.66
N SER A 13 -11.80 -4.44 16.21
CA SER A 13 -12.36 -5.70 16.68
C SER A 13 -12.94 -6.48 15.51
N LEU A 14 -12.87 -7.80 15.60
CA LEU A 14 -13.48 -8.71 14.63
C LEU A 14 -14.78 -9.27 15.22
N GLY A 15 -15.83 -9.25 14.43
CA GLY A 15 -17.12 -9.86 14.72
C GLY A 15 -17.53 -10.83 13.60
N GLN A 16 -18.54 -11.63 13.87
CA GLN A 16 -19.20 -12.45 12.85
C GLN A 16 -20.68 -12.06 12.76
N GLU A 17 -21.13 -11.74 11.55
CA GLU A 17 -22.54 -11.55 11.23
C GLU A 17 -22.98 -12.63 10.25
N GLY A 18 -23.64 -13.66 10.77
CA GLY A 18 -23.99 -14.84 9.98
C GLY A 18 -22.75 -15.62 9.53
N ARG A 19 -22.36 -15.47 8.26
CA ARG A 19 -21.14 -16.08 7.67
C ARG A 19 -20.05 -15.06 7.33
N GLU A 20 -20.34 -13.77 7.51
CA GLU A 20 -19.43 -12.69 7.14
C GLU A 20 -18.54 -12.33 8.34
N LEU A 21 -17.24 -12.20 8.08
CA LEU A 21 -16.28 -11.64 9.03
C LEU A 21 -16.31 -10.11 8.93
N VAL A 22 -16.77 -9.47 10.00
CA VAL A 22 -16.94 -8.02 10.07
C VAL A 22 -15.79 -7.42 10.86
N LEU A 23 -15.06 -6.48 10.26
CA LEU A 23 -14.05 -5.69 10.94
C LEU A 23 -14.65 -4.36 11.38
N THR A 24 -14.65 -4.08 12.69
CA THR A 24 -15.04 -2.79 13.23
C THR A 24 -13.79 -2.00 13.60
N LEU A 25 -13.64 -0.82 13.00
CA LEU A 25 -12.46 0.03 13.10
C LEU A 25 -12.80 1.35 13.80
N GLU A 26 -12.03 1.68 14.84
CA GLU A 26 -12.03 2.99 15.47
C GLU A 26 -10.84 3.81 14.94
N CYS A 27 -11.12 4.74 14.01
CA CYS A 27 -10.08 5.59 13.40
C CYS A 27 -9.44 6.49 14.48
N LYS A 28 -8.13 6.34 14.70
CA LYS A 28 -7.36 7.15 15.67
C LYS A 28 -7.26 8.62 15.26
N GLU A 29 -7.23 8.89 13.96
CA GLU A 29 -6.97 10.23 13.40
C GLU A 29 -8.15 11.18 13.62
N CYS A 30 -9.37 10.70 13.38
CA CYS A 30 -10.56 11.54 13.47
C CYS A 30 -11.48 11.18 14.66
N GLY A 31 -11.18 10.11 15.41
CA GLY A 31 -12.05 9.57 16.45
C GLY A 31 -13.45 9.24 15.92
N GLY A 32 -13.54 8.80 14.66
CA GLY A 32 -14.78 8.51 13.93
C GLY A 32 -15.49 9.72 13.31
N ARG A 33 -15.07 10.96 13.60
CA ARG A 33 -15.84 12.17 13.23
C ARG A 33 -15.48 12.78 11.88
N GLY A 34 -14.38 12.36 11.27
CA GLY A 34 -13.90 12.84 9.96
C GLY A 34 -14.27 11.90 8.81
N PRO A 35 -14.26 12.38 7.56
CA PRO A 35 -14.61 11.55 6.40
C PRO A 35 -13.62 10.40 6.22
N PHE A 36 -14.13 9.21 5.86
CA PHE A 36 -13.28 8.04 5.61
C PHE A 36 -12.27 8.25 4.47
N SER A 37 -12.58 9.16 3.54
CA SER A 37 -11.67 9.55 2.45
C SER A 37 -10.43 10.31 2.92
N ASP A 38 -10.35 10.73 4.19
CA ASP A 38 -9.14 11.35 4.73
C ASP A 38 -7.97 10.36 4.68
N PRO A 39 -6.80 10.75 4.17
CA PRO A 39 -5.65 9.85 3.98
C PRO A 39 -5.28 9.08 5.25
N GLY A 40 -5.33 9.74 6.41
CA GLY A 40 -5.02 9.10 7.69
C GLY A 40 -6.00 8.00 8.10
N CYS A 41 -7.31 8.17 7.86
CA CYS A 41 -8.30 7.14 8.19
C CYS A 41 -8.29 5.98 7.20
N LEU A 42 -8.21 6.27 5.90
CA LEU A 42 -8.03 5.22 4.89
C LEU A 42 -6.73 4.44 5.16
N GLY A 43 -5.65 5.14 5.49
CA GLY A 43 -4.38 4.52 5.77
C GLY A 43 -4.40 3.62 6.99
N GLY A 44 -5.01 4.09 8.08
CA GLY A 44 -5.24 3.25 9.27
C GLY A 44 -6.09 2.01 8.98
N ALA A 45 -7.10 2.12 8.10
CA ALA A 45 -7.89 0.98 7.67
C ALA A 45 -7.07 -0.02 6.84
N LEU A 46 -6.26 0.46 5.88
CA LEU A 46 -5.37 -0.38 5.08
C LEU A 46 -4.31 -1.07 5.92
N GLU A 47 -3.77 -0.40 6.95
CA GLU A 47 -2.84 -1.03 7.90
C GLU A 47 -3.48 -2.22 8.62
N VAL A 48 -4.67 -2.04 9.19
CA VAL A 48 -5.39 -3.11 9.89
C VAL A 48 -5.80 -4.23 8.91
N LEU A 49 -6.38 -3.89 7.76
CA LEU A 49 -6.75 -4.87 6.74
C LEU A 49 -5.56 -5.62 6.15
N SER A 50 -4.36 -5.03 6.16
CA SER A 50 -3.14 -5.74 5.75
C SER A 50 -2.62 -6.73 6.79
N ALA A 51 -3.08 -6.63 8.03
CA ALA A 51 -2.73 -7.53 9.12
C ALA A 51 -3.78 -8.62 9.34
N GLU A 52 -5.04 -8.34 9.00
CA GLU A 52 -6.16 -9.29 9.11
C GLU A 52 -6.44 -9.98 7.76
N SER A 53 -7.03 -11.17 7.78
CA SER A 53 -7.32 -11.93 6.55
C SER A 53 -8.78 -12.37 6.51
N GLY A 54 -9.38 -12.36 5.31
CA GLY A 54 -10.74 -12.84 5.09
C GLY A 54 -11.83 -11.93 5.66
N VAL A 55 -11.57 -10.62 5.76
CA VAL A 55 -12.57 -9.63 6.17
C VAL A 55 -13.53 -9.38 5.02
N ASP A 56 -14.83 -9.59 5.26
CA ASP A 56 -15.88 -9.44 4.25
C ASP A 56 -16.50 -8.02 4.24
N SER A 57 -16.48 -7.33 5.39
CA SER A 57 -16.96 -5.95 5.50
C SER A 57 -16.21 -5.15 6.58
N LEU A 58 -16.18 -3.83 6.38
CA LEU A 58 -15.54 -2.88 7.29
C LEU A 58 -16.59 -1.88 7.80
N ILE A 59 -16.72 -1.78 9.12
CA ILE A 59 -17.51 -0.76 9.81
C ILE A 59 -16.54 0.26 10.42
N VAL A 60 -16.71 1.53 10.06
CA VAL A 60 -15.94 2.63 10.67
C VAL A 60 -16.76 3.27 11.79
N SER A 61 -16.36 3.00 13.04
CA SER A 61 -17.04 3.50 14.25
C SER A 61 -16.97 5.02 14.36
N GLY A 62 -18.09 5.64 14.74
CA GLY A 62 -18.20 7.08 15.05
C GLY A 62 -18.50 7.98 13.86
N HIS A 63 -18.45 7.47 12.63
CA HIS A 63 -19.20 8.02 11.51
C HIS A 63 -20.64 7.50 11.63
N LEU A 64 -21.66 8.18 11.06
CA LEU A 64 -22.96 7.54 10.80
C LEU A 64 -22.65 6.17 10.18
N GLU A 65 -22.81 5.08 10.95
CA GLU A 65 -22.05 3.83 10.81
C GLU A 65 -21.78 3.48 9.34
N CYS A 66 -20.57 3.81 8.88
CA CYS A 66 -20.25 3.66 7.46
C CYS A 66 -19.79 2.22 7.27
N GLN A 67 -20.73 1.37 6.85
CA GLN A 67 -20.45 0.00 6.49
C GLN A 67 -20.03 -0.05 5.01
N LEU A 68 -18.76 -0.39 4.77
CA LEU A 68 -18.26 -0.67 3.44
C LEU A 68 -18.72 -2.07 3.04
N ARG A 69 -19.52 -2.10 1.98
CA ARG A 69 -20.10 -3.29 1.35
C ARG A 69 -19.14 -3.89 0.30
N PRO A 70 -19.46 -5.04 -0.33
CA PRO A 70 -18.51 -5.81 -1.13
C PRO A 70 -17.76 -5.00 -2.21
N GLU A 71 -18.37 -4.00 -2.83
CA GLU A 71 -17.74 -3.17 -3.85
C GLU A 71 -16.66 -2.24 -3.26
N GLY A 72 -16.94 -1.65 -2.09
CA GLY A 72 -15.98 -0.85 -1.35
C GLY A 72 -14.83 -1.69 -0.81
N MET A 73 -15.15 -2.88 -0.28
CA MET A 73 -14.16 -3.86 0.16
C MET A 73 -13.27 -4.32 -0.99
N ALA A 74 -13.81 -4.57 -2.18
CA ALA A 74 -13.02 -4.97 -3.35
C ALA A 74 -11.95 -3.94 -3.75
N VAL A 75 -12.18 -2.64 -3.49
CA VAL A 75 -11.16 -1.60 -3.70
C VAL A 75 -10.08 -1.69 -2.62
N LEU A 76 -10.47 -1.83 -1.36
CA LEU A 76 -9.53 -1.96 -0.24
C LEU A 76 -8.67 -3.22 -0.37
N ASP A 77 -9.26 -4.35 -0.75
CA ASP A 77 -8.55 -5.61 -0.96
C ASP A 77 -7.47 -5.47 -2.03
N ARG A 78 -7.76 -4.78 -3.14
CA ARG A 78 -6.75 -4.54 -4.18
C ARG A 78 -5.62 -3.62 -3.70
N LEU A 79 -5.91 -2.64 -2.85
CA LEU A 79 -4.88 -1.80 -2.21
C LEU A 79 -4.02 -2.62 -1.25
N VAL A 80 -4.64 -3.50 -0.46
CA VAL A 80 -3.94 -4.41 0.46
C VAL A 80 -3.09 -5.42 -0.31
N LEU A 81 -3.59 -5.98 -1.40
CA LEU A 81 -2.83 -6.86 -2.30
C LEU A 81 -1.59 -6.14 -2.85
N LEU A 82 -1.75 -4.90 -3.34
CA LEU A 82 -0.62 -4.09 -3.81
C LEU A 82 0.40 -3.82 -2.68
N ALA A 83 -0.05 -3.58 -1.45
CA ALA A 83 0.82 -3.45 -0.30
C ALA A 83 1.55 -4.77 0.03
N GLY A 84 0.89 -5.91 -0.17
CA GLY A 84 1.46 -7.26 -0.09
C GLY A 84 2.53 -7.51 -1.15
N ASP A 85 2.27 -7.14 -2.41
CA ASP A 85 3.23 -7.25 -3.50
C ASP A 85 4.50 -6.45 -3.22
N LEU A 86 4.36 -5.21 -2.73
CA LEU A 86 5.49 -4.38 -2.30
C LEU A 86 6.29 -5.05 -1.17
N GLN A 87 5.60 -5.70 -0.22
CA GLN A 87 6.28 -6.46 0.82
C GLN A 87 7.04 -7.66 0.25
N GLN A 88 6.46 -8.44 -0.67
CA GLN A 88 7.12 -9.58 -1.31
C GLN A 88 8.35 -9.14 -2.11
N LEU A 89 8.23 -8.07 -2.89
CA LEU A 89 9.34 -7.51 -3.66
C LEU A 89 10.49 -7.04 -2.76
N SER A 90 10.19 -6.55 -1.55
CA SER A 90 11.21 -6.15 -0.58
C SER A 90 12.09 -7.31 -0.07
N LEU A 91 11.58 -8.54 -0.12
CA LEU A 91 12.27 -9.75 0.35
C LEU A 91 13.29 -10.27 -0.66
N ARG A 92 13.38 -9.70 -1.87
CA ARG A 92 14.43 -10.05 -2.82
C ARG A 92 15.79 -9.65 -2.27
N ASP A 93 16.60 -10.66 -2.00
CA ASP A 93 17.99 -10.47 -1.60
C ASP A 93 18.80 -9.81 -2.74
N PRO A 94 19.69 -8.86 -2.42
CA PRO A 94 20.66 -8.41 -3.39
C PRO A 94 21.58 -9.58 -3.79
N PRO A 95 22.04 -9.64 -5.05
CA PRO A 95 23.03 -10.63 -5.47
C PRO A 95 24.27 -10.60 -4.56
N ARG A 96 24.70 -11.79 -4.11
CA ARG A 96 25.81 -11.95 -3.16
C ARG A 96 27.12 -11.43 -3.75
N GLY A 97 27.90 -10.68 -2.97
CA GLY A 97 29.28 -10.29 -3.30
C GLY A 97 29.53 -8.83 -3.66
N TYR A 98 28.52 -7.96 -3.69
CA TYR A 98 28.71 -6.53 -3.97
C TYR A 98 28.61 -5.68 -2.69
N ARG A 99 29.74 -5.10 -2.26
CA ARG A 99 29.83 -4.29 -1.01
C ARG A 99 28.98 -3.02 -1.05
N ASP A 100 28.72 -2.47 -2.24
CA ASP A 100 28.01 -1.19 -2.38
C ASP A 100 26.48 -1.33 -2.50
N CYS A 101 25.97 -2.55 -2.74
CA CYS A 101 24.51 -2.80 -2.75
C CYS A 101 23.85 -2.47 -1.42
N GLY A 102 24.59 -2.59 -0.30
CA GLY A 102 24.07 -2.26 1.04
C GLY A 102 23.70 -0.80 1.25
N ARG A 103 24.19 0.12 0.40
CA ARG A 103 23.93 1.57 0.48
C ARG A 103 23.10 2.10 -0.68
N CYS A 104 22.71 1.25 -1.62
CA CYS A 104 21.93 1.65 -2.78
C CYS A 104 20.48 1.92 -2.38
N ALA A 105 20.01 3.16 -2.56
CA ALA A 105 18.61 3.53 -2.28
C ALA A 105 17.61 2.84 -3.22
N LEU A 106 18.08 2.25 -4.32
CA LEU A 106 17.28 1.52 -5.30
C LEU A 106 17.30 0.00 -5.05
N ARG A 107 17.94 -0.46 -3.96
CA ARG A 107 17.88 -1.86 -3.57
C ARG A 107 16.43 -2.21 -3.18
N PRO A 108 15.92 -3.39 -3.57
CA PRO A 108 14.54 -3.81 -3.26
C PRO A 108 14.16 -3.63 -1.79
N ALA A 109 15.04 -4.03 -0.87
CA ALA A 109 14.85 -3.95 0.57
C ALA A 109 14.72 -2.52 1.15
N GLU A 110 15.02 -1.48 0.39
CA GLU A 110 14.79 -0.07 0.80
C GLU A 110 13.66 0.55 -0.01
N LEU A 111 13.68 0.31 -1.32
CA LEU A 111 12.78 0.93 -2.26
C LEU A 111 11.32 0.52 -2.02
N PHE A 112 11.04 -0.78 -1.96
CA PHE A 112 9.68 -1.28 -1.87
C PHE A 112 9.04 -1.06 -0.50
N PRO A 113 9.76 -1.20 0.63
CA PRO A 113 9.22 -0.79 1.93
C PRO A 113 8.88 0.70 1.98
N SER A 114 9.72 1.57 1.41
CA SER A 114 9.41 3.00 1.31
C SER A 114 8.14 3.27 0.51
N LEU A 115 7.94 2.57 -0.60
CA LEU A 115 6.72 2.68 -1.41
C LEU A 115 5.49 2.13 -0.70
N ARG A 116 5.63 1.02 0.04
CA ARG A 116 4.57 0.45 0.89
C ARG A 116 4.13 1.43 1.96
N THR A 117 5.08 2.09 2.64
CA THR A 117 4.75 3.13 3.62
C THR A 117 3.98 4.29 2.99
N VAL A 118 4.34 4.73 1.78
CA VAL A 118 3.58 5.77 1.08
C VAL A 118 2.17 5.28 0.75
N LEU A 119 2.03 4.08 0.19
CA LEU A 119 0.72 3.51 -0.18
C LEU A 119 -0.22 3.42 1.03
N LEU A 120 0.29 2.92 2.16
CA LEU A 120 -0.50 2.74 3.38
C LEU A 120 -0.79 4.06 4.09
N ALA A 121 0.04 5.09 3.95
CA ALA A 121 -0.22 6.39 4.58
C ALA A 121 -1.08 7.32 3.70
N ASP A 122 -0.89 7.25 2.38
CA ASP A 122 -1.52 8.11 1.38
C ASP A 122 -1.58 7.39 0.03
N ALA A 123 -2.66 6.61 -0.15
CA ALA A 123 -2.92 5.90 -1.40
C ALA A 123 -3.06 6.84 -2.61
N ALA A 124 -3.51 8.08 -2.40
CA ALA A 124 -3.62 9.08 -3.47
C ALA A 124 -2.25 9.65 -3.89
N GLY A 125 -1.31 9.76 -2.97
CA GLY A 125 0.07 10.18 -3.21
C GLY A 125 0.97 9.11 -3.83
N PHE A 126 0.60 7.83 -3.70
CA PHE A 126 1.37 6.68 -4.21
C PHE A 126 1.81 6.80 -5.69
N PRO A 127 0.96 7.21 -6.65
CA PRO A 127 1.34 7.28 -8.07
C PRO A 127 2.43 8.32 -8.34
N SER A 128 2.44 9.43 -7.59
CA SER A 128 3.51 10.41 -7.69
C SER A 128 4.81 9.83 -7.16
N ALA A 129 4.78 9.19 -5.99
CA ALA A 129 5.95 8.55 -5.41
C ALA A 129 6.53 7.45 -6.31
N LEU A 130 5.67 6.62 -6.92
CA LEU A 130 6.08 5.57 -7.85
C LEU A 130 6.80 6.16 -9.08
N ARG A 131 6.19 7.17 -9.73
CA ARG A 131 6.81 7.87 -10.87
C ARG A 131 8.15 8.50 -10.51
N ASP A 132 8.25 9.12 -9.34
CA ASP A 132 9.51 9.70 -8.86
C ASP A 132 10.61 8.64 -8.69
N ARG A 133 10.25 7.43 -8.21
CA ARG A 133 11.21 6.32 -8.08
C ARG A 133 11.65 5.79 -9.45
N ILE A 134 10.72 5.66 -10.40
CA ILE A 134 11.04 5.29 -11.79
C ILE A 134 11.97 6.33 -12.42
N ALA A 135 11.67 7.62 -12.27
CA ALA A 135 12.50 8.70 -12.82
C ALA A 135 13.93 8.68 -12.23
N ARG A 136 14.07 8.44 -10.92
CA ARG A 136 15.39 8.29 -10.27
C ARG A 136 16.15 7.09 -10.81
N LEU A 137 15.49 5.96 -11.01
CA LEU A 137 16.11 4.76 -11.59
C LEU A 137 16.66 5.07 -13.00
N LEU A 138 15.85 5.70 -13.85
CA LEU A 138 16.26 6.10 -15.21
C LEU A 138 17.43 7.10 -15.19
N ALA A 139 17.46 8.01 -14.22
CA ALA A 139 18.54 8.98 -14.04
C ALA A 139 19.85 8.36 -13.52
N THR A 140 19.83 7.13 -12.99
CA THR A 140 21.01 6.48 -12.40
C THR A 140 22.06 6.08 -13.46
N GLY A 141 21.70 6.11 -14.75
CA GLY A 141 22.60 5.78 -15.86
C GLY A 141 22.95 4.29 -15.92
N ARG A 142 24.04 3.93 -16.62
CA ARG A 142 24.54 2.54 -16.67
C ARG A 142 25.48 2.31 -15.47
N PRO A 143 25.09 1.52 -14.46
CA PRO A 143 25.96 1.27 -13.32
C PRO A 143 27.22 0.50 -13.74
N ALA A 144 28.33 0.73 -13.04
CA ALA A 144 29.54 -0.07 -13.20
C ALA A 144 29.35 -1.45 -12.56
N GLY A 145 29.55 -2.51 -13.34
CA GLY A 145 29.46 -3.89 -12.90
C GLY A 145 28.16 -4.59 -13.31
N GLU A 146 28.31 -5.83 -13.79
CA GLU A 146 27.20 -6.64 -14.34
C GLU A 146 26.13 -6.95 -13.29
N VAL A 147 26.55 -7.21 -12.05
CA VAL A 147 25.65 -7.53 -10.93
C VAL A 147 24.74 -6.36 -10.56
N CYS A 148 25.29 -5.13 -10.53
CA CYS A 148 24.51 -3.93 -10.27
C CYS A 148 23.52 -3.66 -11.40
N ARG A 149 23.94 -3.87 -12.65
CA ARG A 149 23.07 -3.76 -13.82
C ARG A 149 21.90 -4.74 -13.75
N GLN A 150 22.14 -6.01 -13.44
CA GLN A 150 21.09 -7.02 -13.30
C GLN A 150 20.10 -6.67 -12.18
N CYS A 151 20.60 -6.23 -11.02
CA CYS A 151 19.75 -5.80 -9.91
C CYS A 151 18.85 -4.61 -10.31
N LEU A 152 19.42 -3.58 -10.96
CA LEU A 152 18.63 -2.41 -11.39
C LEU A 152 17.64 -2.76 -12.51
N THR A 153 17.99 -3.67 -13.42
CA THR A 153 17.07 -4.16 -14.45
C THR A 153 15.88 -4.89 -13.82
N ALA A 154 16.12 -5.81 -12.87
CA ALA A 154 15.04 -6.49 -12.16
C ALA A 154 14.15 -5.49 -11.39
N THR A 155 14.76 -4.53 -10.69
CA THR A 155 14.02 -3.45 -10.01
C THR A 155 13.19 -2.61 -11.00
N ALA A 156 13.68 -2.36 -12.22
CA ALA A 156 12.95 -1.63 -13.24
C ALA A 156 11.71 -2.40 -13.72
N GLU A 157 11.87 -3.70 -13.96
CA GLU A 157 10.78 -4.59 -14.36
C GLU A 157 9.71 -4.67 -13.26
N ASP A 158 10.12 -4.80 -11.99
CA ASP A 158 9.22 -4.80 -10.85
C ASP A 158 8.43 -3.48 -10.73
N LEU A 159 9.09 -2.33 -10.95
CA LEU A 159 8.41 -1.02 -10.94
C LEU A 159 7.44 -0.85 -12.11
N ASP A 160 7.74 -1.39 -13.28
CA ASP A 160 6.83 -1.39 -14.43
C ASP A 160 5.59 -2.25 -14.14
N LEU A 161 5.78 -3.44 -13.56
CA LEU A 161 4.69 -4.32 -13.10
C LEU A 161 3.79 -3.62 -12.07
N LEU A 162 4.38 -2.93 -11.09
CA LEU A 162 3.63 -2.15 -10.11
C LEU A 162 2.86 -0.99 -10.75
N SER A 163 3.45 -0.30 -11.73
CA SER A 163 2.77 0.77 -12.46
C SER A 163 1.54 0.25 -13.20
N ARG A 164 1.65 -0.89 -13.88
CA ARG A 164 0.53 -1.53 -14.57
C ARG A 164 -0.55 -1.98 -13.59
N SER A 165 -0.16 -2.61 -12.48
CA SER A 165 -1.09 -3.07 -11.44
C SER A 165 -1.87 -1.90 -10.84
N PHE A 166 -1.21 -0.77 -10.61
CA PHE A 166 -1.88 0.44 -10.13
C PHE A 166 -2.82 1.05 -11.19
N GLU A 167 -2.43 1.07 -12.46
CA GLU A 167 -3.33 1.52 -13.53
C GLU A 167 -4.58 0.65 -13.64
N GLU A 168 -4.45 -0.67 -13.49
CA GLU A 168 -5.57 -1.59 -13.46
C GLU A 168 -6.50 -1.33 -12.26
N LEU A 169 -5.93 -1.05 -11.08
CA LEU A 169 -6.69 -0.62 -9.91
C LEU A 169 -7.43 0.70 -10.19
N ALA A 170 -6.77 1.70 -10.78
CA ALA A 170 -7.41 2.98 -11.11
C ALA A 170 -8.58 2.78 -12.10
N ARG A 171 -8.40 1.96 -13.14
CA ARG A 171 -9.48 1.60 -14.07
C ARG A 171 -10.61 0.86 -13.37
N PHE A 172 -10.29 -0.04 -12.43
CA PHE A 172 -11.28 -0.74 -11.62
C PHE A 172 -12.09 0.23 -10.77
N ILE A 173 -11.44 1.14 -10.04
CA ILE A 173 -12.10 2.16 -9.21
C ILE A 173 -13.02 3.04 -10.07
N ILE A 174 -12.53 3.52 -11.21
CA ILE A 174 -13.33 4.29 -12.17
C ILE A 174 -14.55 3.47 -12.59
N LYS A 175 -14.36 2.22 -13.03
CA LYS A 175 -15.47 1.35 -13.44
C LYS A 175 -16.50 1.16 -12.32
N GLN A 176 -16.08 0.89 -11.09
CA GLN A 176 -16.98 0.74 -9.95
C GLN A 176 -17.72 2.06 -9.66
N GLY A 177 -17.01 3.19 -9.67
CA GLY A 177 -17.58 4.52 -9.44
C GLY A 177 -18.61 4.94 -10.50
N PHE A 178 -18.40 4.57 -11.77
CA PHE A 178 -19.34 4.85 -12.88
C PHE A 178 -20.47 3.81 -13.02
N GLN A 179 -20.37 2.66 -12.35
CA GLN A 179 -21.46 1.69 -12.24
C GLN A 179 -22.49 2.08 -11.16
N ILE A 180 -22.16 3.06 -10.31
CA ILE A 180 -23.12 3.75 -9.44
C ILE A 180 -23.89 4.75 -10.30
N VAL A 181 -24.79 4.24 -11.14
CA VAL A 181 -25.89 5.03 -11.70
C VAL A 181 -26.96 5.05 -10.62
N VAL A 182 -27.24 6.24 -10.07
CA VAL A 182 -28.32 6.51 -9.11
C VAL A 182 -29.67 6.12 -9.71
#